data_AF-A0A3L7WNC1-F1
#
_entry.id   AF-A0A3L7WNC1-F1
#
_cell.length_a   1.000
_cell.length_b   1.000
_cell.length_c   1.000
_cell.angle_alpha   90.00
_cell.angle_beta   90.00
_cell.angle_gamma   90.00
#
_symmetry.space_group_name_H-M   'P 1'
#
loop_
_entity.id
_entity.type
_entity.pdbx_description
1 polymer ?
#
loop_
_entity_poly.entity_id
_entity_poly.type
_entity_poly.pdbx_seq_one_letter_code
_entity_poly.pdbx_strand_id
1 'polypeptide(L)'
;MHIYGRHAVADLLGDFVAFRNIRPVDPRLPGLADIAPNTQPRKGDDAYAAVAIAILNAAQATRTTKPIRQFMMLGDTRQSDGGTYMTIAQRSGWHGAAFICDEKRAEDPSLSLSNDTGVYIANRWQKLSQFAEQFTVDDQTAIIIDLDKTLIGARGRNHQLIDAARLTALKRAVSDVLGTTYDDVLFSETYHRFNQPRFHRFTGDNQDFLAFICVMAGGGIVTPEALQAMLEQGIMLNFAHFVDLTGARIQSFGSTLAPFHTSFADLYRNGDMTPFKSFRYLEYHETAARFGCAPEGLDALDILNREICITHEVWEAAVRWKAAGALLFGLSDKPDEAACGTGDGAPIHRLVTHLIGS
;
A
#
# COMPACT_ATOMS: atom_id res chain seq x y z
N MET A 1 -9.28 22.57 -9.64
CA MET A 1 -7.96 21.92 -9.59
C MET A 1 -6.92 23.00 -9.48
N HIS A 2 -6.22 23.03 -8.36
CA HIS A 2 -5.26 24.06 -8.00
C HIS A 2 -3.98 23.42 -7.45
N ILE A 3 -2.87 24.12 -7.65
CA ILE A 3 -1.56 23.77 -7.10
C ILE A 3 -1.39 24.57 -5.82
N TYR A 4 -1.20 23.89 -4.70
CA TYR A 4 -1.11 24.49 -3.36
C TYR A 4 0.33 24.56 -2.84
N GLY A 5 1.31 24.35 -3.71
CA GLY A 5 2.73 24.33 -3.39
C GLY A 5 3.34 22.94 -3.50
N ARG A 6 4.54 22.78 -2.94
CA ARG A 6 5.26 21.52 -2.86
C ARG A 6 5.51 21.17 -1.40
N HIS A 7 5.27 19.92 -1.05
CA HIS A 7 5.34 19.42 0.33
C HIS A 7 5.86 17.99 0.36
N ALA A 8 6.36 17.57 1.51
CA ALA A 8 6.51 16.17 1.87
C ALA A 8 5.41 15.77 2.85
N VAL A 9 5.02 14.49 2.86
CA VAL A 9 4.10 13.97 3.89
C VAL A 9 4.67 14.19 5.30
N ALA A 10 6.00 14.17 5.44
CA ALA A 10 6.71 14.46 6.67
C ALA A 10 6.47 15.89 7.21
N ASP A 11 6.11 16.88 6.39
CA ASP A 11 5.79 18.22 6.92
C ASP A 11 4.48 18.19 7.74
N LEU A 12 3.59 17.23 7.43
CA LEU A 12 2.35 17.00 8.14
C LEU A 12 2.51 16.01 9.30
N LEU A 13 3.11 14.84 9.03
CA LEU A 13 3.14 13.70 9.94
C LEU A 13 4.46 13.54 10.72
N GLY A 14 5.54 14.21 10.31
CA GLY A 14 6.88 13.85 10.76
C GLY A 14 7.15 12.37 10.50
N ASP A 15 7.60 11.67 11.55
CA ASP A 15 7.91 10.24 11.51
C ASP A 15 6.80 9.37 12.13
N PHE A 16 5.61 9.93 12.39
CA PHE A 16 4.42 9.17 12.79
C PHE A 16 3.80 8.46 11.58
N VAL A 17 4.57 7.53 11.03
CA VAL A 17 4.26 6.71 9.88
C VAL A 17 4.70 5.28 10.17
N ALA A 18 3.89 4.29 9.81
CA ALA A 18 4.30 2.90 9.74
C ALA A 18 3.90 2.30 8.39
N PHE A 19 4.83 1.58 7.76
CA PHE A 19 4.62 0.86 6.51
C PHE A 19 4.14 -0.57 6.77
N ARG A 20 4.16 -1.45 5.76
CA ARG A 20 3.51 -2.77 5.78
C ARG A 20 3.84 -3.62 7.00
N ASN A 21 5.10 -3.61 7.43
CA ASN A 21 5.56 -4.44 8.55
C ASN A 21 5.18 -3.86 9.92
N ILE A 22 4.41 -2.77 9.95
CA ILE A 22 4.00 -2.03 11.14
C ILE A 22 5.22 -1.72 12.02
N ARG A 23 6.29 -1.29 11.36
CA ARG A 23 7.49 -0.75 11.97
C ARG A 23 7.40 0.77 11.87
N PRO A 24 7.11 1.49 12.97
CA PRO A 24 7.10 2.94 12.95
C PRO A 24 8.46 3.49 12.49
N VAL A 25 8.42 4.57 11.72
CA VAL A 25 9.62 5.31 11.34
C VAL A 25 10.21 6.02 12.56
N ASP A 26 9.35 6.54 13.45
CA ASP A 26 9.79 7.12 14.72
C ASP A 26 10.33 6.02 15.67
N PRO A 27 11.63 6.02 15.98
CA PRO A 27 12.27 4.96 16.77
C PRO A 27 11.84 4.96 18.25
N ARG A 28 11.08 5.98 18.70
CA ARG A 28 10.52 6.02 20.05
C ARG A 28 9.30 5.13 20.21
N LEU A 29 8.70 4.68 19.10
CA LEU A 29 7.47 3.90 19.09
C LEU A 29 7.78 2.40 18.94
N PRO A 30 7.03 1.52 19.63
CA PRO A 30 7.20 0.07 19.50
C PRO A 30 6.75 -0.40 18.13
N GLY A 31 7.43 -1.38 17.54
CA GLY A 31 6.99 -2.02 16.30
C GLY A 31 6.32 -3.38 16.51
N LEU A 32 5.90 -4.01 15.41
CA LEU A 32 5.41 -5.40 15.41
C LEU A 32 6.37 -6.36 16.15
N ALA A 33 7.68 -6.21 15.95
CA ALA A 33 8.69 -7.05 16.60
C ALA A 33 8.70 -6.92 18.13
N ASP A 34 8.33 -5.75 18.66
CA ASP A 34 8.30 -5.51 20.11
C ASP A 34 6.96 -5.99 20.72
N ILE A 35 5.88 -5.86 19.96
CA ILE A 35 4.51 -6.11 20.44
C ILE A 35 4.09 -7.58 20.23
N ALA A 36 4.41 -8.16 19.07
CA ALA A 36 3.98 -9.49 18.67
C ALA A 36 5.01 -10.17 17.72
N PRO A 37 6.25 -10.46 18.20
CA PRO A 37 7.39 -10.90 17.38
C PRO A 37 7.16 -12.17 16.56
N ASN A 38 6.21 -13.02 16.97
CA ASN A 38 5.92 -14.30 16.34
C ASN A 38 4.69 -14.26 15.43
N THR A 39 4.23 -13.05 15.06
CA THR A 39 3.07 -12.87 14.19
C THR A 39 3.43 -12.01 12.99
N GLN A 40 2.75 -12.25 11.87
CA GLN A 40 2.83 -11.41 10.67
C GLN A 40 1.40 -11.08 10.23
N PRO A 41 0.77 -10.11 10.88
CA PRO A 41 -0.63 -9.82 10.66
C PRO A 41 -0.84 -9.08 9.33
N ARG A 42 -1.97 -9.30 8.67
CA ARG A 42 -2.36 -8.54 7.47
C ARG A 42 -3.21 -7.35 7.86
N LYS A 43 -3.16 -6.29 7.05
CA LYS A 43 -4.04 -5.12 7.20
C LYS A 43 -5.51 -5.58 7.23
N GLY A 44 -6.24 -5.17 8.27
CA GLY A 44 -7.61 -5.60 8.55
C GLY A 44 -7.73 -6.75 9.56
N ASP A 45 -6.67 -7.54 9.81
CA ASP A 45 -6.70 -8.63 10.79
C ASP A 45 -6.77 -8.12 12.24
N ASP A 46 -7.33 -8.93 13.14
CA ASP A 46 -7.38 -8.63 14.57
C ASP A 46 -5.99 -8.39 15.17
N ALA A 47 -5.01 -9.23 14.81
CA ALA A 47 -3.62 -9.08 15.25
C ALA A 47 -2.98 -7.78 14.72
N TYR A 48 -3.36 -7.32 13.52
CA TYR A 48 -2.90 -6.03 12.97
C TYR A 48 -3.43 -4.88 13.82
N ALA A 49 -4.74 -4.91 14.13
CA ALA A 49 -5.38 -3.91 14.96
C ALA A 49 -4.76 -3.83 16.36
N ALA A 50 -4.38 -4.98 16.95
CA ALA A 50 -3.67 -5.03 18.22
C ALA A 50 -2.39 -4.17 18.21
N VAL A 51 -1.56 -4.38 17.19
CA VAL A 51 -0.27 -3.71 17.04
C VAL A 51 -0.48 -2.23 16.72
N ALA A 52 -1.40 -1.91 15.81
CA ALA A 52 -1.74 -0.53 15.47
C ALA A 52 -2.26 0.25 16.70
N ILE A 53 -3.13 -0.33 17.53
CA ILE A 53 -3.63 0.29 18.76
C ILE A 53 -2.49 0.53 19.75
N ALA A 54 -1.58 -0.43 19.93
CA ALA A 54 -0.43 -0.26 20.82
C ALA A 54 0.49 0.88 20.35
N ILE A 55 0.75 0.98 19.05
CA ILE A 55 1.52 2.09 18.45
C ILE A 55 0.83 3.42 18.64
N LEU A 56 -0.47 3.51 18.37
CA LEU A 56 -1.24 4.75 18.52
C LEU A 56 -1.25 5.23 19.97
N ASN A 57 -1.42 4.31 20.93
CA ASN A 57 -1.33 4.65 22.36
C ASN A 57 0.08 5.11 22.75
N ALA A 58 1.14 4.46 22.25
CA ALA A 58 2.51 4.89 22.48
C ALA A 58 2.76 6.29 21.88
N ALA A 59 2.30 6.54 20.66
CA ALA A 59 2.40 7.84 20.01
C ALA A 59 1.64 8.92 20.77
N GLN A 60 0.43 8.62 21.25
CA GLN A 60 -0.35 9.51 22.11
C GLN A 60 0.39 9.86 23.40
N ALA A 61 1.00 8.86 24.06
CA ALA A 61 1.75 9.04 25.30
C ALA A 61 2.98 9.94 25.13
N THR A 62 3.55 10.05 23.91
CA THR A 62 4.63 11.03 23.63
C THR A 62 4.15 12.48 23.56
N ARG A 63 2.84 12.70 23.37
CA ARG A 63 2.25 14.03 23.18
C ARG A 63 1.50 14.53 24.42
N THR A 64 0.81 13.64 25.13
CA THR A 64 -0.08 13.99 26.24
C THR A 64 -0.33 12.78 27.14
N THR A 65 -0.82 13.04 28.37
CA THR A 65 -1.25 11.99 29.31
C THR A 65 -2.70 11.54 29.10
N LYS A 66 -3.47 12.25 28.26
CA LYS A 66 -4.86 11.89 27.95
C LYS A 66 -4.92 10.72 26.97
N PRO A 67 -5.76 9.69 27.22
CA PRO A 67 -5.91 8.56 26.32
C PRO A 67 -6.69 8.93 25.07
N ILE A 68 -6.49 8.16 23.99
CA ILE A 68 -7.35 8.20 22.81
C ILE A 68 -8.75 7.73 23.21
N ARG A 69 -9.77 8.50 22.81
CA ARG A 69 -11.19 8.16 22.99
C ARG A 69 -11.93 8.07 21.67
N GLN A 70 -11.41 8.75 20.66
CA GLN A 70 -12.01 8.83 19.34
C GLN A 70 -10.96 8.59 18.27
N PHE A 71 -11.36 7.99 17.15
CA PHE A 71 -10.48 7.92 16.00
C PHE A 71 -11.22 8.03 14.67
N MET A 72 -10.51 8.51 13.66
CA MET A 72 -10.99 8.48 12.28
C MET A 72 -9.98 7.78 11.39
N MET A 73 -10.48 7.00 10.43
CA MET A 73 -9.67 6.39 9.38
C MET A 73 -9.96 7.08 8.05
N LEU A 74 -8.92 7.51 7.34
CA LEU A 74 -9.01 7.97 5.97
C LEU A 74 -8.38 6.93 5.04
N GLY A 75 -9.09 6.55 3.98
CA GLY A 75 -8.61 5.56 3.02
C GLY A 75 -9.28 5.64 1.66
N ASP A 76 -8.88 4.76 0.76
CA ASP A 76 -9.40 4.68 -0.61
C ASP A 76 -10.28 3.45 -0.85
N THR A 77 -10.09 2.39 -0.04
CA THR A 77 -10.70 1.10 -0.31
C THR A 77 -11.52 0.60 0.89
N ARG A 78 -12.82 0.36 0.68
CA ARG A 78 -13.74 -0.13 1.73
C ARG A 78 -13.25 -1.44 2.34
N GLN A 79 -12.81 -2.39 1.52
CA GLN A 79 -12.37 -3.70 1.99
C GLN A 79 -11.10 -3.63 2.85
N SER A 80 -10.17 -2.73 2.53
CA SER A 80 -8.88 -2.62 3.21
C SER A 80 -8.93 -1.63 4.37
N ASP A 81 -9.15 -0.34 4.08
CA ASP A 81 -9.14 0.72 5.08
C ASP A 81 -10.40 0.71 5.94
N GLY A 82 -11.57 0.47 5.31
CA GLY A 82 -12.82 0.28 6.03
C GLY A 82 -12.77 -0.95 6.94
N GLY A 83 -12.22 -2.06 6.45
CA GLY A 83 -11.97 -3.26 7.27
C GLY A 83 -11.01 -2.99 8.44
N THR A 84 -9.91 -2.28 8.19
CA THR A 84 -8.96 -1.89 9.25
C THR A 84 -9.62 -1.01 10.30
N TYR A 85 -10.43 -0.03 9.88
CA TYR A 85 -11.25 0.76 10.80
C TYR A 85 -12.17 -0.11 11.65
N MET A 86 -12.92 -1.04 11.05
CA MET A 86 -13.86 -1.88 11.77
C MET A 86 -13.16 -2.70 12.85
N THR A 87 -12.04 -3.33 12.51
CA THR A 87 -11.28 -4.16 13.45
C THR A 87 -10.67 -3.32 14.58
N ILE A 88 -10.13 -2.14 14.28
CA ILE A 88 -9.61 -1.21 15.31
C ILE A 88 -10.75 -0.72 16.21
N ALA A 89 -11.90 -0.32 15.65
CA ALA A 89 -13.05 0.16 16.42
C ALA A 89 -13.56 -0.93 17.37
N GLN A 90 -13.73 -2.14 16.85
CA GLN A 90 -14.19 -3.29 17.64
C GLN A 90 -13.22 -3.62 18.78
N ARG A 91 -11.91 -3.58 18.53
CA ARG A 91 -10.90 -3.98 19.51
C ARG A 91 -10.59 -2.91 20.55
N SER A 92 -10.54 -1.64 20.13
CA SER A 92 -10.19 -0.52 21.01
C SER A 92 -11.36 -0.04 21.87
N GLY A 93 -12.60 -0.20 21.38
CA GLY A 93 -13.78 0.45 21.96
C GLY A 93 -13.82 1.97 21.78
N TRP A 94 -12.92 2.54 20.96
CA TRP A 94 -12.95 3.96 20.63
C TRP A 94 -14.15 4.28 19.73
N HIS A 95 -14.77 5.43 19.95
CA HIS A 95 -15.74 5.95 19.01
C HIS A 95 -15.03 6.35 17.72
N GLY A 96 -15.58 6.03 16.56
CA GLY A 96 -14.90 6.43 15.33
C GLY A 96 -15.76 6.40 14.10
N ALA A 97 -15.14 6.85 13.03
CA ALA A 97 -15.69 6.80 11.68
C ALA A 97 -14.57 6.60 10.65
N ALA A 98 -14.91 6.01 9.52
CA ALA A 98 -14.05 5.89 8.36
C ALA A 98 -14.58 6.75 7.23
N PHE A 99 -13.70 7.46 6.54
CA PHE A 99 -13.98 8.08 5.25
C PHE A 99 -13.19 7.34 4.18
N ILE A 100 -13.93 6.72 3.26
CA ILE A 100 -13.37 5.94 2.15
C ILE A 100 -13.75 6.63 0.84
N CYS A 101 -12.75 6.98 0.02
CA CYS A 101 -13.00 7.66 -1.24
C CYS A 101 -12.37 6.96 -2.44
N ASP A 102 -13.22 6.62 -3.41
CA ASP A 102 -12.83 6.22 -4.76
C ASP A 102 -13.35 7.29 -5.72
N GLU A 103 -12.50 8.22 -6.17
CA GLU A 103 -12.96 9.37 -6.95
C GLU A 103 -13.50 8.95 -8.33
N LYS A 104 -14.78 9.26 -8.60
CA LYS A 104 -15.44 8.93 -9.87
C LYS A 104 -15.97 10.16 -10.56
N ARG A 105 -15.08 10.90 -11.24
CA ARG A 105 -15.39 12.21 -11.85
C ARG A 105 -16.59 12.24 -12.80
N ALA A 106 -16.97 11.10 -13.36
CA ALA A 106 -18.13 10.95 -14.26
C ALA A 106 -19.48 10.81 -13.54
N GLU A 107 -19.50 10.56 -12.23
CA GLU A 107 -20.72 10.42 -11.42
C GLU A 107 -21.02 11.68 -10.60
N ASP A 108 -22.26 11.92 -10.17
CA ASP A 108 -22.58 13.05 -9.30
C ASP A 108 -21.86 12.96 -7.93
N PRO A 109 -21.36 14.07 -7.35
CA PRO A 109 -20.70 14.07 -6.06
C PRO A 109 -21.58 13.50 -4.94
N SER A 110 -21.15 12.41 -4.31
CA SER A 110 -21.87 11.72 -3.25
C SER A 110 -21.01 11.48 -2.02
N LEU A 111 -21.67 11.50 -0.86
CA LEU A 111 -21.17 11.05 0.43
C LEU A 111 -22.33 10.31 1.09
N SER A 112 -22.15 9.03 1.39
CA SER A 112 -23.18 8.20 2.01
C SER A 112 -22.58 7.33 3.11
N LEU A 113 -23.39 7.02 4.12
CA LEU A 113 -23.04 6.00 5.10
C LEU A 113 -23.26 4.63 4.46
N SER A 114 -22.28 3.74 4.59
CA SER A 114 -22.39 2.36 4.14
C SER A 114 -23.19 1.51 5.14
N ASN A 115 -23.40 0.24 4.80
CA ASN A 115 -23.98 -0.73 5.74
C ASN A 115 -23.03 -1.11 6.89
N ASP A 116 -21.73 -0.81 6.77
CA ASP A 116 -20.77 -1.02 7.85
C ASP A 116 -20.82 0.17 8.80
N THR A 117 -20.93 -0.11 10.10
CA THR A 117 -21.13 0.91 11.14
C THR A 117 -20.01 1.94 11.15
N GLY A 118 -20.36 3.20 10.86
CA GLY A 118 -19.43 4.34 10.88
C GLY A 118 -18.51 4.43 9.65
N VAL A 119 -18.72 3.62 8.61
CA VAL A 119 -17.97 3.73 7.35
C VAL A 119 -18.74 4.58 6.35
N TYR A 120 -18.18 5.71 5.97
CA TYR A 120 -18.68 6.63 4.96
C TYR A 120 -17.96 6.38 3.63
N ILE A 121 -18.73 6.32 2.55
CA ILE A 121 -18.24 6.17 1.18
C ILE A 121 -18.47 7.47 0.43
N ALA A 122 -17.42 7.98 -0.20
CA ALA A 122 -17.46 9.13 -1.08
C ALA A 122 -16.94 8.77 -2.48
N ASN A 123 -17.45 9.47 -3.48
CA ASN A 123 -16.90 9.40 -4.85
C ASN A 123 -16.14 10.68 -5.24
N ARG A 124 -15.82 11.52 -4.25
CA ARG A 124 -15.16 12.82 -4.38
C ARG A 124 -14.34 13.13 -3.15
N TRP A 125 -13.05 13.42 -3.31
CA TRP A 125 -12.19 13.80 -2.19
C TRP A 125 -12.65 15.10 -1.52
N GLN A 126 -13.32 15.99 -2.27
CA GLN A 126 -13.91 17.22 -1.75
C GLN A 126 -14.99 16.98 -0.69
N LYS A 127 -15.55 15.76 -0.61
CA LYS A 127 -16.53 15.41 0.43
C LYS A 127 -15.91 15.17 1.80
N LEU A 128 -14.57 15.15 1.90
CA LEU A 128 -13.89 15.02 3.17
C LEU A 128 -14.18 16.19 4.12
N SER A 129 -14.40 17.41 3.60
CA SER A 129 -14.81 18.55 4.42
C SER A 129 -16.18 18.33 5.06
N GLN A 130 -17.17 17.90 4.26
CA GLN A 130 -18.52 17.55 4.73
C GLN A 130 -18.49 16.38 5.74
N PHE A 131 -17.59 15.41 5.56
CA PHE A 131 -17.37 14.35 6.54
C PHE A 131 -16.78 14.92 7.84
N ALA A 132 -15.72 15.72 7.74
CA ALA A 132 -15.01 16.27 8.89
C ALA A 132 -15.90 17.14 9.79
N GLU A 133 -16.86 17.87 9.21
CA GLU A 133 -17.82 18.72 9.94
C GLU A 133 -18.75 17.94 10.89
N GLN A 134 -18.88 16.62 10.70
CA GLN A 134 -19.73 15.78 11.54
C GLN A 134 -19.08 15.41 12.88
N PHE A 135 -17.78 15.69 13.05
CA PHE A 135 -17.00 15.22 14.19
C PHE A 135 -16.30 16.38 14.89
N THR A 136 -16.38 16.39 16.22
CA THR A 136 -15.53 17.24 17.05
C THR A 136 -14.17 16.56 17.19
N VAL A 137 -13.10 17.31 16.98
CA VAL A 137 -11.73 16.81 17.05
C VAL A 137 -10.97 17.57 18.13
N ASP A 138 -10.27 16.84 18.99
CA ASP A 138 -9.50 17.38 20.10
C ASP A 138 -8.21 16.59 20.36
N ASP A 139 -7.55 16.85 21.49
CA ASP A 139 -6.33 16.18 21.91
C ASP A 139 -6.50 14.72 22.35
N GLN A 140 -7.72 14.18 22.33
CA GLN A 140 -8.06 12.77 22.56
C GLN A 140 -8.51 12.06 21.28
N THR A 141 -8.41 12.71 20.12
CA THR A 141 -8.71 12.14 18.80
C THR A 141 -7.44 11.68 18.09
N ALA A 142 -7.47 10.46 17.54
CA ALA A 142 -6.45 9.96 16.60
C ALA A 142 -6.99 9.94 15.17
N ILE A 143 -6.24 10.47 14.22
CA ILE A 143 -6.54 10.39 12.78
C ILE A 143 -5.52 9.46 12.13
N ILE A 144 -6.01 8.34 11.66
CA ILE A 144 -5.24 7.35 10.92
C ILE A 144 -5.43 7.66 9.43
N ILE A 145 -4.34 7.90 8.72
CA ILE A 145 -4.36 8.28 7.31
C ILE A 145 -3.64 7.22 6.51
N ASP A 146 -4.35 6.53 5.63
CA ASP A 146 -3.71 5.69 4.64
C ASP A 146 -2.83 6.55 3.70
N LEU A 147 -1.64 6.07 3.34
CA LEU A 147 -0.73 6.85 2.50
C LEU A 147 -0.99 6.62 1.01
N ASP A 148 -0.82 5.40 0.54
CA ASP A 148 -0.84 5.08 -0.89
C ASP A 148 -2.26 5.11 -1.45
N LYS A 149 -2.49 5.90 -2.50
CA LYS A 149 -3.80 6.12 -3.11
C LYS A 149 -4.79 6.91 -2.24
N THR A 150 -4.36 7.41 -1.10
CA THR A 150 -5.16 8.26 -0.20
C THR A 150 -4.49 9.63 -0.02
N LEU A 151 -3.48 9.74 0.87
CA LEU A 151 -2.74 10.99 1.05
C LEU A 151 -1.79 11.26 -0.13
N ILE A 152 -1.20 10.21 -0.70
CA ILE A 152 -0.30 10.25 -1.85
C ILE A 152 -1.01 9.57 -3.03
N GLY A 153 -1.15 10.28 -4.15
CA GLY A 153 -1.66 9.70 -5.38
C GLY A 153 -3.13 9.28 -5.32
N ALA A 154 -4.01 10.17 -4.85
CA ALA A 154 -5.46 9.95 -4.70
C ALA A 154 -6.08 8.96 -5.72
N ARG A 155 -6.78 7.95 -5.20
CA ARG A 155 -7.57 6.98 -5.96
C ARG A 155 -8.60 7.70 -6.83
N GLY A 156 -8.70 7.24 -8.08
CA GLY A 156 -9.54 7.86 -9.11
C GLY A 156 -8.99 9.15 -9.73
N ARG A 157 -7.90 9.71 -9.17
CA ARG A 157 -7.32 11.00 -9.60
C ARG A 157 -5.88 10.91 -10.09
N ASN A 158 -5.00 10.27 -9.34
CA ASN A 158 -3.54 10.27 -9.57
C ASN A 158 -2.88 8.91 -9.29
N HIS A 159 -3.61 7.95 -8.72
CA HIS A 159 -3.12 6.60 -8.39
C HIS A 159 -2.51 5.82 -9.56
N GLN A 160 -2.88 6.12 -10.80
CA GLN A 160 -2.39 5.40 -11.98
C GLN A 160 -0.86 5.48 -12.11
N LEU A 161 -0.24 6.55 -11.62
CA LEU A 161 1.22 6.69 -11.62
C LEU A 161 1.90 5.78 -10.60
N ILE A 162 1.25 5.52 -9.46
CA ILE A 162 1.71 4.51 -8.48
C ILE A 162 1.64 3.12 -9.13
N ASP A 163 0.53 2.80 -9.78
CA ASP A 163 0.35 1.52 -10.47
C ASP A 163 1.35 1.34 -11.62
N ALA A 164 1.61 2.40 -12.40
CA ALA A 164 2.58 2.40 -13.48
C ALA A 164 4.03 2.23 -12.98
N ALA A 165 4.38 2.89 -11.86
CA ALA A 165 5.69 2.72 -11.22
C ALA A 165 5.92 1.27 -10.81
N ARG A 166 4.93 0.67 -10.13
CA ARG A 166 4.98 -0.72 -9.69
C ARG A 166 5.11 -1.69 -10.86
N LEU A 167 4.31 -1.51 -11.92
CA LEU A 167 4.39 -2.37 -13.11
C LEU A 167 5.74 -2.24 -13.83
N THR A 168 6.27 -1.01 -13.94
CA THR A 168 7.59 -0.76 -14.55
C THR A 168 8.70 -1.47 -13.77
N ALA A 169 8.67 -1.37 -12.44
CA ALA A 169 9.63 -2.04 -11.57
C ALA A 169 9.52 -3.56 -11.66
N LEU A 170 8.30 -4.10 -11.68
CA LEU A 170 8.05 -5.54 -11.82
C LEU A 170 8.64 -6.05 -13.13
N LYS A 171 8.34 -5.37 -14.24
CA LYS A 171 8.84 -5.71 -15.58
C LYS A 171 10.37 -5.73 -15.62
N ARG A 172 11.02 -4.72 -15.05
CA ARG A 172 12.48 -4.65 -14.96
C ARG A 172 13.05 -5.79 -14.12
N ALA A 173 12.51 -6.03 -12.93
CA ALA A 173 12.99 -7.11 -12.06
C ALA A 173 12.88 -8.49 -12.71
N VAL A 174 11.78 -8.76 -13.42
CA VAL A 174 11.60 -10.01 -14.17
C VAL A 174 12.57 -10.10 -15.35
N SER A 175 12.77 -9.00 -16.08
CA SER A 175 13.74 -8.92 -17.17
C SER A 175 15.17 -9.16 -16.69
N ASP A 176 15.55 -8.61 -15.53
CA ASP A 176 16.89 -8.80 -14.94
C ASP A 176 17.14 -10.27 -14.56
N VAL A 177 16.12 -10.97 -14.03
CA VAL A 177 16.24 -12.39 -13.67
C VAL A 177 16.31 -13.28 -14.91
N LEU A 178 15.54 -12.99 -15.96
CA LEU A 178 15.50 -13.79 -17.19
C LEU A 178 16.63 -13.44 -18.18
N GLY A 179 17.21 -12.25 -18.08
CA GLY A 179 18.27 -11.79 -18.96
C GLY A 179 17.86 -11.88 -20.43
N THR A 180 18.69 -12.54 -21.25
CA THR A 180 18.46 -12.66 -22.70
C THR A 180 17.26 -13.54 -23.07
N THR A 181 16.69 -14.30 -22.14
CA THR A 181 15.48 -15.12 -22.39
C THR A 181 14.20 -14.37 -22.05
N TYR A 182 14.28 -13.08 -21.68
CA TYR A 182 13.11 -12.27 -21.43
C TYR A 182 12.27 -12.07 -22.69
N ASP A 183 10.97 -12.34 -22.59
CA ASP A 183 9.97 -12.11 -23.63
C ASP A 183 8.87 -11.19 -23.06
N ASP A 184 8.75 -10.00 -23.63
CA ASP A 184 7.79 -8.98 -23.19
C ASP A 184 6.33 -9.36 -23.46
N VAL A 185 6.08 -10.10 -24.56
CA VAL A 185 4.74 -10.55 -24.92
C VAL A 185 4.29 -11.60 -23.91
N LEU A 186 5.13 -12.62 -23.67
CA LEU A 186 4.84 -13.66 -22.69
C LEU A 186 4.70 -13.09 -21.27
N PHE A 187 5.55 -12.13 -20.89
CA PHE A 187 5.43 -11.42 -19.62
C PHE A 187 4.07 -10.74 -19.49
N SER A 188 3.69 -9.93 -20.47
CA SER A 188 2.45 -9.15 -20.46
C SER A 188 1.23 -10.05 -20.42
N GLU A 189 1.20 -11.11 -21.24
CA GLU A 189 0.12 -12.10 -21.24
C GLU A 189 0.00 -12.82 -19.90
N THR A 190 1.12 -13.25 -19.32
CA THR A 190 1.15 -13.94 -18.02
C THR A 190 0.66 -13.03 -16.91
N TYR A 191 1.18 -11.80 -16.85
CA TYR A 191 0.80 -10.81 -15.85
C TYR A 191 -0.70 -10.50 -15.93
N HIS A 192 -1.21 -10.13 -17.10
CA HIS A 192 -2.63 -9.80 -17.27
C HIS A 192 -3.57 -10.98 -17.02
N ARG A 193 -3.11 -12.20 -17.32
CA ARG A 193 -3.87 -13.43 -17.05
C ARG A 193 -4.06 -13.65 -15.56
N PHE A 194 -2.98 -13.59 -14.78
CA PHE A 194 -3.02 -13.93 -13.35
C PHE A 194 -3.34 -12.74 -12.43
N ASN A 195 -3.19 -11.50 -12.90
CA ASN A 195 -3.62 -10.29 -12.20
C ASN A 195 -5.13 -10.04 -12.40
N GLN A 196 -5.95 -11.02 -12.04
CA GLN A 196 -7.41 -10.98 -12.16
C GLN A 196 -8.06 -11.45 -10.86
N PRO A 197 -9.20 -10.87 -10.44
CA PRO A 197 -9.88 -11.24 -9.19
C PRO A 197 -10.11 -12.75 -9.01
N ARG A 198 -10.41 -13.46 -10.11
CA ARG A 198 -10.61 -14.92 -10.09
C ARG A 198 -9.40 -15.71 -9.58
N PHE A 199 -8.19 -15.16 -9.68
CA PHE A 199 -6.95 -15.78 -9.22
C PHE A 199 -6.45 -15.22 -7.88
N HIS A 200 -7.10 -14.22 -7.28
CA HIS A 200 -6.64 -13.59 -6.03
C HIS A 200 -6.58 -14.57 -4.86
N ARG A 201 -7.40 -15.63 -4.85
CA ARG A 201 -7.28 -16.70 -3.85
C ARG A 201 -5.93 -17.42 -3.91
N PHE A 202 -5.37 -17.57 -5.11
CA PHE A 202 -4.09 -18.22 -5.33
C PHE A 202 -2.92 -17.22 -5.20
N THR A 203 -3.03 -16.05 -5.83
CA THR A 203 -1.96 -15.03 -5.82
C THR A 203 -1.94 -14.19 -4.55
N GLY A 204 -2.96 -14.28 -3.70
CA GLY A 204 -3.08 -13.46 -2.50
C GLY A 204 -3.21 -11.96 -2.78
N ASP A 205 -3.59 -11.58 -4.01
CA ASP A 205 -3.50 -10.19 -4.51
C ASP A 205 -2.09 -9.58 -4.30
N ASN A 206 -1.07 -10.42 -4.49
CA ASN A 206 0.31 -10.11 -4.18
C ASN A 206 1.18 -10.02 -5.44
N GLN A 207 1.81 -8.87 -5.62
CA GLN A 207 2.60 -8.57 -6.80
C GLN A 207 3.93 -9.35 -6.85
N ASP A 208 4.50 -9.77 -5.72
CA ASP A 208 5.66 -10.68 -5.71
C ASP A 208 5.29 -12.05 -6.25
N PHE A 209 4.08 -12.52 -5.94
CA PHE A 209 3.61 -13.83 -6.37
C PHE A 209 3.33 -13.82 -7.87
N LEU A 210 2.75 -12.73 -8.38
CA LEU A 210 2.60 -12.51 -9.82
C LEU A 210 3.95 -12.41 -10.53
N ALA A 211 4.90 -11.67 -9.96
CA ALA A 211 6.24 -11.56 -10.52
C ALA A 211 6.96 -12.91 -10.57
N PHE A 212 6.84 -13.72 -9.51
CA PHE A 212 7.37 -15.09 -9.48
C PHE A 212 6.74 -15.98 -10.55
N ILE A 213 5.41 -15.93 -10.72
CA ILE A 213 4.73 -16.62 -11.82
C ILE A 213 5.29 -16.18 -13.18
N CYS A 214 5.52 -14.89 -13.39
CA CYS A 214 6.09 -14.37 -14.62
C CYS A 214 7.52 -14.87 -14.87
N VAL A 215 8.37 -14.94 -13.84
CA VAL A 215 9.72 -15.53 -13.97
C VAL A 215 9.63 -17.03 -14.29
N MET A 216 8.79 -17.79 -13.60
CA MET A 216 8.64 -19.22 -13.84
C MET A 216 8.09 -19.54 -15.24
N ALA A 217 7.20 -18.69 -15.76
CA ALA A 217 6.70 -18.78 -17.12
C ALA A 217 7.76 -18.40 -18.16
N GLY A 218 8.40 -17.24 -18.01
CA GLY A 218 9.44 -16.76 -18.93
C GLY A 218 10.69 -17.63 -18.96
N GLY A 219 11.01 -18.33 -17.86
CA GLY A 219 12.09 -19.32 -17.81
C GLY A 219 11.70 -20.71 -18.28
N GLY A 220 10.48 -20.89 -18.80
CA GLY A 220 10.01 -22.17 -19.34
C GLY A 220 9.74 -23.27 -18.29
N ILE A 221 9.64 -22.92 -17.01
CA ILE A 221 9.42 -23.90 -15.92
C ILE A 221 7.97 -24.37 -15.89
N VAL A 222 7.02 -23.45 -16.08
CA VAL A 222 5.57 -23.74 -16.15
C VAL A 222 4.93 -22.79 -17.15
N THR A 223 4.21 -23.29 -18.15
CA THR A 223 3.49 -22.41 -19.08
C THR A 223 2.27 -21.78 -18.41
N PRO A 224 1.85 -20.57 -18.81
CA PRO A 224 0.65 -19.92 -18.28
C PRO A 224 -0.62 -20.78 -18.44
N GLU A 225 -0.75 -21.52 -19.54
CA GLU A 225 -1.86 -22.43 -19.82
C GLU A 225 -1.88 -23.60 -18.84
N ALA A 226 -0.70 -24.20 -18.58
CA ALA A 226 -0.59 -25.32 -17.65
C ALA A 226 -0.93 -24.89 -16.22
N LEU A 227 -0.44 -23.72 -15.78
CA LEU A 227 -0.77 -23.20 -14.46
C LEU A 227 -2.27 -22.93 -14.32
N GLN A 228 -2.87 -22.27 -15.31
CA GLN A 228 -4.31 -22.02 -15.31
C GLN A 228 -5.11 -23.34 -15.25
N ALA A 229 -4.77 -24.33 -16.07
CA ALA A 229 -5.43 -25.62 -16.07
C ALA A 229 -5.30 -26.35 -14.72
N MET A 230 -4.12 -26.31 -14.09
CA MET A 230 -3.93 -26.91 -12.75
C MET A 230 -4.77 -26.21 -11.68
N LEU A 231 -4.96 -24.89 -11.77
CA LEU A 231 -5.81 -24.13 -10.86
C LEU A 231 -7.30 -24.45 -11.07
N GLU A 232 -7.75 -24.48 -12.33
CA GLU A 232 -9.14 -24.78 -12.69
C GLU A 232 -9.54 -26.22 -12.33
N GLN A 233 -8.61 -27.16 -12.42
CA GLN A 233 -8.81 -28.56 -12.04
C GLN A 233 -8.64 -28.81 -10.53
N GLY A 234 -8.25 -27.80 -9.74
CA GLY A 234 -7.99 -27.96 -8.31
C GLY A 234 -6.75 -28.78 -7.98
N ILE A 235 -5.87 -29.03 -8.94
CA ILE A 235 -4.56 -29.69 -8.74
C ILE A 235 -3.61 -28.75 -7.99
N MET A 236 -3.63 -27.46 -8.36
CA MET A 236 -2.84 -26.43 -7.71
C MET A 236 -3.61 -25.83 -6.53
N LEU A 237 -3.29 -26.28 -5.32
CA LEU A 237 -4.03 -25.95 -4.10
C LEU A 237 -3.77 -24.54 -3.59
N ASN A 238 -2.51 -24.10 -3.59
CA ASN A 238 -2.08 -22.82 -3.03
C ASN A 238 -0.71 -22.43 -3.59
N PHE A 239 -0.26 -21.23 -3.24
CA PHE A 239 1.00 -20.70 -3.74
C PHE A 239 2.24 -21.48 -3.26
N ALA A 240 2.21 -22.03 -2.04
CA ALA A 240 3.30 -22.87 -1.52
C ALA A 240 3.50 -24.12 -2.39
N HIS A 241 2.41 -24.78 -2.80
CA HIS A 241 2.46 -25.91 -3.74
C HIS A 241 3.08 -25.50 -5.08
N PHE A 242 2.82 -24.27 -5.56
CA PHE A 242 3.44 -23.76 -6.79
C PHE A 242 4.95 -23.52 -6.63
N VAL A 243 5.39 -22.98 -5.49
CA VAL A 243 6.82 -22.83 -5.15
C VAL A 243 7.51 -24.19 -5.13
N ASP A 244 6.92 -25.20 -4.51
CA ASP A 244 7.52 -26.55 -4.44
C ASP A 244 7.56 -27.23 -5.82
N LEU A 245 6.47 -27.14 -6.60
CA LEU A 245 6.40 -27.69 -7.96
C LEU A 245 7.50 -27.10 -8.86
N THR A 246 7.64 -25.77 -8.84
CA THR A 246 8.63 -25.06 -9.67
C THR A 246 10.05 -25.40 -9.24
N GLY A 247 10.29 -25.55 -7.93
CA GLY A 247 11.58 -26.00 -7.40
C GLY A 247 11.97 -27.39 -7.87
N ALA A 248 11.04 -28.36 -7.81
CA ALA A 248 11.27 -29.71 -8.29
C ALA A 248 11.58 -29.76 -9.81
N ARG A 249 10.89 -28.95 -10.61
CA ARG A 249 11.16 -28.82 -12.05
C ARG A 249 12.52 -28.20 -12.33
N ILE A 250 12.87 -27.10 -11.66
CA ILE A 250 14.16 -26.44 -11.79
C ILE A 250 15.31 -27.43 -11.50
N GLN A 251 15.19 -28.24 -10.45
CA GLN A 251 16.18 -29.28 -10.12
C GLN A 251 16.25 -30.37 -11.19
N SER A 252 15.09 -30.86 -11.66
CA SER A 252 15.02 -31.95 -12.65
C SER A 252 15.62 -31.56 -14.00
N PHE A 253 15.47 -30.29 -14.41
CA PHE A 253 15.93 -29.80 -15.71
C PHE A 253 17.26 -29.03 -15.66
N GLY A 254 17.83 -28.79 -14.47
CA GLY A 254 19.07 -28.03 -14.32
C GLY A 254 18.96 -26.57 -14.78
N SER A 255 17.90 -25.87 -14.36
CA SER A 255 17.65 -24.49 -14.79
C SER A 255 18.57 -23.47 -14.10
N THR A 256 18.96 -22.43 -14.85
CA THR A 256 19.67 -21.24 -14.35
C THR A 256 18.87 -20.43 -13.34
N LEU A 257 17.55 -20.67 -13.22
CA LEU A 257 16.68 -20.03 -12.23
C LEU A 257 16.84 -20.56 -10.81
N ALA A 258 17.67 -21.59 -10.57
CA ALA A 258 17.85 -22.16 -9.23
C ALA A 258 18.21 -21.12 -8.16
N PRO A 259 19.17 -20.18 -8.36
CA PRO A 259 19.49 -19.19 -7.33
C PRO A 259 18.32 -18.25 -7.01
N PHE A 260 17.57 -17.82 -8.03
CA PHE A 260 16.39 -16.97 -7.84
C PHE A 260 15.30 -17.72 -7.06
N HIS A 261 15.01 -18.96 -7.46
CA HIS A 261 13.99 -19.79 -6.82
C HIS A 261 14.33 -20.06 -5.36
N THR A 262 15.57 -20.47 -5.07
CA THR A 262 16.01 -20.72 -3.69
C THR A 262 15.86 -19.48 -2.81
N SER A 263 16.36 -18.33 -3.26
CA SER A 263 16.24 -17.07 -2.52
C SER A 263 14.78 -16.70 -2.24
N PHE A 264 13.92 -16.79 -3.26
CA PHE A 264 12.49 -16.52 -3.13
C PHE A 264 11.81 -17.50 -2.15
N ALA A 265 12.07 -18.79 -2.31
CA ALA A 265 11.46 -19.85 -1.50
C ALA A 265 11.88 -19.77 -0.03
N ASP A 266 13.14 -19.43 0.25
CA ASP A 266 13.64 -19.29 1.61
C ASP A 266 12.98 -18.11 2.33
N LEU A 267 12.88 -16.95 1.67
CA LEU A 267 12.16 -15.79 2.21
C LEU A 267 10.67 -16.11 2.43
N TYR A 268 10.01 -16.69 1.43
CA TYR A 268 8.60 -17.06 1.51
C TYR A 268 8.31 -18.04 2.65
N ARG A 269 9.14 -19.08 2.82
CA ARG A 269 8.99 -20.07 3.90
C ARG A 269 9.27 -19.49 5.29
N ASN A 270 10.08 -18.44 5.36
CA ASN A 270 10.29 -17.65 6.58
C ASN A 270 9.15 -16.63 6.84
N GLY A 271 8.05 -16.70 6.09
CA GLY A 271 6.86 -15.87 6.25
C GLY A 271 6.88 -14.59 5.42
N ASP A 272 8.01 -14.23 4.80
CA ASP A 272 8.10 -13.00 4.03
C ASP A 272 7.10 -13.01 2.87
N MET A 273 6.10 -12.12 2.97
CA MET A 273 5.06 -12.00 1.96
C MET A 273 5.54 -11.17 0.76
N THR A 274 6.68 -10.50 0.81
CA THR A 274 7.28 -9.80 -0.33
C THR A 274 8.72 -10.27 -0.59
N PRO A 275 8.88 -11.54 -1.01
CA PRO A 275 10.18 -12.19 -1.13
C PRO A 275 10.99 -11.74 -2.37
N PHE A 276 10.40 -11.05 -3.35
CA PHE A 276 11.15 -10.59 -4.53
C PHE A 276 11.80 -9.22 -4.24
N LYS A 277 12.86 -9.22 -3.43
CA LYS A 277 13.48 -8.00 -2.89
C LYS A 277 13.96 -7.01 -3.95
N SER A 278 14.61 -7.48 -5.03
CA SER A 278 15.07 -6.59 -6.09
C SER A 278 13.91 -5.85 -6.79
N PHE A 279 12.75 -6.51 -6.96
CA PHE A 279 11.54 -5.83 -7.42
C PHE A 279 11.13 -4.73 -6.45
N ARG A 280 11.08 -4.98 -5.15
CA ARG A 280 10.68 -3.94 -4.18
C ARG A 280 11.60 -2.72 -4.19
N TYR A 281 12.90 -2.92 -4.30
CA TYR A 281 13.85 -1.80 -4.43
C TYR A 281 13.66 -1.03 -5.74
N LEU A 282 13.42 -1.73 -6.86
CA LEU A 282 13.07 -1.09 -8.13
C LEU A 282 11.74 -0.33 -8.03
N GLU A 283 10.76 -0.85 -7.28
CA GLU A 283 9.47 -0.17 -7.04
C GLU A 283 9.70 1.14 -6.29
N TYR A 284 10.57 1.15 -5.28
CA TYR A 284 10.98 2.39 -4.60
C TYR A 284 11.55 3.40 -5.59
N HIS A 285 12.55 3.01 -6.39
CA HIS A 285 13.20 3.93 -7.33
C HIS A 285 12.23 4.47 -8.38
N GLU A 286 11.38 3.62 -8.94
CA GLU A 286 10.35 4.03 -9.90
C GLU A 286 9.30 4.96 -9.26
N THR A 287 8.90 4.68 -8.02
CA THR A 287 7.96 5.54 -7.29
C THR A 287 8.62 6.89 -6.99
N ALA A 288 9.82 6.90 -6.43
CA ALA A 288 10.55 8.10 -6.05
C ALA A 288 10.88 9.00 -7.24
N ALA A 289 11.21 8.42 -8.41
CA ALA A 289 11.46 9.17 -9.64
C ALA A 289 10.22 9.94 -10.15
N ARG A 290 9.02 9.61 -9.64
CA ARG A 290 7.76 10.29 -9.97
C ARG A 290 7.35 11.34 -8.92
N PHE A 291 8.18 11.65 -7.93
CA PHE A 291 7.94 12.74 -6.99
C PHE A 291 8.67 14.00 -7.44
N GLY A 292 7.99 15.14 -7.44
CA GLY A 292 8.59 16.44 -7.75
C GLY A 292 9.23 16.56 -9.15
N CYS A 293 8.91 15.65 -10.07
CA CYS A 293 9.55 15.52 -11.38
C CYS A 293 8.94 16.43 -12.46
N ALA A 294 7.77 17.03 -12.21
CA ALA A 294 7.13 17.91 -13.17
C ALA A 294 7.95 19.21 -13.35
N PRO A 295 8.20 19.64 -14.60
CA PRO A 295 8.76 20.95 -14.91
C PRO A 295 7.95 22.10 -14.30
N GLU A 296 8.62 23.22 -14.06
CA GLU A 296 7.95 24.44 -13.64
C GLU A 296 6.98 24.95 -14.72
N GLY A 297 5.89 25.60 -14.28
CA GLY A 297 4.92 26.25 -15.17
C GLY A 297 3.85 25.34 -15.77
N LEU A 298 3.85 24.03 -15.49
CA LEU A 298 2.75 23.15 -15.86
C LEU A 298 1.48 23.44 -15.05
N ASP A 299 0.32 23.20 -15.66
CA ASP A 299 -0.96 23.27 -14.94
C ASP A 299 -1.19 22.03 -14.06
N ALA A 300 -2.19 22.12 -13.17
CA ALA A 300 -2.48 21.06 -12.20
C ALA A 300 -2.83 19.70 -12.87
N LEU A 301 -3.50 19.70 -14.02
CA LEU A 301 -3.91 18.47 -14.70
C LEU A 301 -2.71 17.80 -15.38
N ASP A 302 -1.83 18.58 -15.99
CA ASP A 302 -0.59 18.08 -16.58
C ASP A 302 0.35 17.50 -15.52
N ILE A 303 0.43 18.13 -14.33
CA ILE A 303 1.21 17.58 -13.21
C ILE A 303 0.61 16.25 -12.74
N LEU A 304 -0.73 16.17 -12.55
CA LEU A 304 -1.39 14.92 -12.12
C LEU A 304 -1.19 13.75 -13.09
N ASN A 305 -0.84 14.00 -14.36
CA ASN A 305 -0.55 12.96 -15.35
C ASN A 305 0.93 12.52 -15.38
N ARG A 306 1.81 13.22 -14.65
CA ARG A 306 3.28 13.02 -14.71
C ARG A 306 3.90 12.71 -13.35
N GLU A 307 3.35 13.31 -12.30
CA GLU A 307 3.90 13.31 -10.96
C GLU A 307 2.91 12.70 -9.96
N ILE A 308 3.43 11.88 -9.04
CA ILE A 308 2.67 11.39 -7.90
C ILE A 308 2.57 12.54 -6.89
N CYS A 309 1.36 13.07 -6.72
CA CYS A 309 1.08 14.27 -5.93
C CYS A 309 0.49 13.94 -4.56
N ILE A 310 0.57 14.88 -3.61
CA ILE A 310 -0.19 14.82 -2.35
C ILE A 310 -1.61 15.32 -2.59
N THR A 311 -2.59 14.64 -2.01
CA THR A 311 -4.01 14.98 -2.09
C THR A 311 -4.34 16.16 -1.18
N HIS A 312 -4.64 17.33 -1.76
CA HIS A 312 -4.90 18.56 -0.98
C HIS A 312 -6.05 18.43 0.01
N GLU A 313 -7.16 17.79 -0.37
CA GLU A 313 -8.34 17.70 0.51
C GLU A 313 -8.02 16.92 1.80
N VAL A 314 -7.21 15.85 1.71
CA VAL A 314 -6.72 15.09 2.86
C VAL A 314 -5.76 15.93 3.70
N TRP A 315 -4.83 16.62 3.04
CA TRP A 315 -3.88 17.51 3.69
C TRP A 315 -4.56 18.63 4.48
N GLU A 316 -5.51 19.34 3.87
CA GLU A 316 -6.23 20.45 4.48
C GLU A 316 -7.00 20.01 5.72
N ALA A 317 -7.73 18.89 5.64
CA ALA A 317 -8.42 18.32 6.80
C ALA A 317 -7.42 17.95 7.91
N ALA A 318 -6.32 17.31 7.56
CA ALA A 318 -5.29 16.91 8.52
C ALA A 318 -4.61 18.11 9.20
N VAL A 319 -4.30 19.19 8.47
CA VAL A 319 -3.76 20.43 9.05
C VAL A 319 -4.73 21.01 10.09
N ARG A 320 -6.04 21.05 9.79
CA ARG A 320 -7.06 21.53 10.74
C ARG A 320 -7.14 20.64 11.97
N TRP A 321 -7.14 19.32 11.81
CA TRP A 321 -7.18 18.39 12.95
C TRP A 321 -5.91 18.43 13.79
N LYS A 322 -4.73 18.59 13.17
CA LYS A 322 -3.46 18.79 13.89
C LYS A 322 -3.51 20.07 14.73
N ALA A 323 -4.04 21.16 14.18
CA ALA A 323 -4.22 22.42 14.91
C ALA A 323 -5.22 22.29 16.07
N ALA A 324 -6.22 21.41 15.95
CA ALA A 324 -7.15 21.07 17.04
C ALA A 324 -6.56 20.12 18.10
N GLY A 325 -5.31 19.66 17.93
CA GLY A 325 -4.60 18.83 18.91
C GLY A 325 -4.58 17.33 18.60
N ALA A 326 -5.23 16.88 17.52
CA ALA A 326 -5.32 15.47 17.18
C ALA A 326 -3.94 14.83 16.94
N LEU A 327 -3.81 13.56 17.31
CA LEU A 327 -2.72 12.70 16.87
C LEU A 327 -2.96 12.36 15.40
N LEU A 328 -2.06 12.73 14.49
CA LEU A 328 -2.07 12.23 13.12
C LEU A 328 -1.08 11.08 12.99
N PHE A 329 -1.47 9.99 12.32
CA PHE A 329 -0.62 8.84 12.09
C PHE A 329 -0.83 8.24 10.69
N GLY A 330 0.24 8.03 9.95
CA GLY A 330 0.21 7.43 8.61
C GLY A 330 0.33 5.90 8.67
N LEU A 331 -0.54 5.18 7.96
CA LEU A 331 -0.38 3.75 7.71
C LEU A 331 -0.27 3.47 6.22
N SER A 332 0.56 2.52 5.83
CA SER A 332 0.69 2.09 4.43
C SER A 332 0.86 0.59 4.36
N ASP A 333 0.27 -0.04 3.34
CA ASP A 333 0.48 -1.45 3.04
C ASP A 333 1.71 -1.70 2.17
N LYS A 334 2.42 -0.63 1.78
CA LYS A 334 3.61 -0.69 0.94
C LYS A 334 4.76 -1.32 1.72
N PRO A 335 5.45 -2.32 1.15
CA PRO A 335 6.60 -2.97 1.78
C PRO A 335 7.70 -1.97 2.15
N ASP A 336 8.43 -2.23 3.23
CA ASP A 336 9.48 -1.34 3.73
C ASP A 336 10.54 -1.06 2.65
N GLU A 337 10.94 -2.07 1.87
CA GLU A 337 11.92 -1.92 0.79
C GLU A 337 11.41 -1.02 -0.34
N ALA A 338 10.10 -1.06 -0.62
CA ALA A 338 9.47 -0.21 -1.62
C ALA A 338 9.17 1.21 -1.10
N ALA A 339 9.16 1.40 0.22
CA ALA A 339 8.93 2.70 0.86
C ALA A 339 10.23 3.42 1.24
N CYS A 340 11.27 2.69 1.62
CA CYS A 340 12.53 3.21 2.17
C CYS A 340 13.74 2.95 1.26
N GLY A 341 13.62 2.12 0.23
CA GLY A 341 14.74 1.74 -0.64
C GLY A 341 15.79 0.89 0.10
N THR A 342 17.04 0.93 -0.36
CA THR A 342 18.19 0.24 0.25
C THR A 342 18.76 0.96 1.48
N GLY A 343 18.17 2.09 1.88
CA GLY A 343 18.68 2.99 2.93
C GLY A 343 19.52 4.16 2.43
N ASP A 344 19.89 4.19 1.14
CA ASP A 344 20.66 5.29 0.53
C ASP A 344 19.80 6.50 0.13
N GLY A 345 18.47 6.33 0.12
CA GLY A 345 17.50 7.35 -0.27
C GLY A 345 16.56 7.75 0.87
N ALA A 346 15.89 8.90 0.72
CA ALA A 346 14.86 9.31 1.66
C ALA A 346 13.60 8.42 1.51
N PRO A 347 13.00 7.94 2.59
CA PRO A 347 11.72 7.24 2.53
C PRO A 347 10.64 8.06 1.82
N ILE A 348 9.67 7.41 1.19
CA ILE A 348 8.67 8.08 0.34
C ILE A 348 7.89 9.21 1.05
N HIS A 349 7.65 9.09 2.36
CA HIS A 349 6.95 10.13 3.13
C HIS A 349 7.78 11.42 3.28
N ARG A 350 9.09 11.37 3.05
CA ARG A 350 10.01 12.52 3.08
C ARG A 350 10.29 13.11 1.69
N LEU A 351 9.80 12.48 0.63
CA LEU A 351 9.97 13.01 -0.73
C LEU A 351 9.03 14.19 -0.95
N VAL A 352 9.56 15.24 -1.57
CA VAL A 352 8.83 16.47 -1.87
C VAL A 352 8.12 16.34 -3.22
N THR A 353 6.84 16.70 -3.26
CA THR A 353 6.01 16.64 -4.47
C THR A 353 4.91 17.71 -4.43
N HIS A 354 4.22 17.93 -5.55
CA HIS A 354 3.14 18.92 -5.59
C HIS A 354 1.94 18.51 -4.72
N LEU A 355 1.36 19.49 -4.03
CA LEU A 355 0.08 19.39 -3.34
C LEU A 355 -1.02 19.85 -4.28
N ILE A 356 -1.89 18.94 -4.71
CA ILE A 356 -2.92 19.22 -5.72
C ILE A 356 -4.28 18.76 -5.21
N GLY A 357 -5.29 19.61 -5.41
CA GLY A 357 -6.68 19.21 -5.26
C GLY A 357 -7.61 20.25 -5.82
N SER A 358 -8.88 20.11 -5.46
CA SER A 358 -9.97 20.72 -6.22
C SER A 358 -10.13 22.20 -6.00
#